data_AF-A0A536JI77-F1
#
_entry.id   AF-A0A536JI77-F1
#
_cell.length_a   1.000
_cell.length_b   1.000
_cell.length_c   1.000
_cell.angle_alpha   90.00
_cell.angle_beta   90.00
_cell.angle_gamma   90.00
#
_symmetry.space_group_name_H-M   'P 1'
#
loop_
_entity.id
_entity.type
_entity.pdbx_description
1 polymer ?
#
loop_
_entity_poly.entity_id
_entity_poly.type
_entity_poly.pdbx_seq_one_letter_code
_entity_poly.pdbx_strand_id
1 'polypeptide(L)'
;METVPFFVTKKDGRREDFDPQKLFNGLKKATEKRDISPERLRAIVDDIEAELRRSGRVEIPSQEIGEMVMERLRDLDEVAYIRFASVYREFMDLQQVKREIEQVLSSRRS
;
A
#
# COMPACT_ATOMS: atom_id res chain seq x y z
N MET A 1 6.16 24.00 10.49
CA MET A 1 6.35 22.69 11.14
C MET A 1 6.84 21.77 10.05
N GLU A 2 8.16 21.52 9.99
CA GLU A 2 8.74 20.61 9.00
C GLU A 2 8.27 19.20 9.36
N THR A 3 7.30 18.70 8.60
CA THR A 3 6.88 17.31 8.66
C THR A 3 8.08 16.48 8.23
N VAL A 4 8.64 15.67 9.13
CA VAL A 4 9.74 14.76 8.79
C VAL A 4 9.29 13.94 7.59
N PRO A 5 9.93 14.08 6.42
CA PRO A 5 9.57 13.30 5.25
C PRO A 5 9.99 11.85 5.51
N PHE A 6 9.04 10.94 5.40
CA PHE A 6 9.31 9.51 5.39
C PHE A 6 9.09 8.97 3.98
N PHE A 7 9.91 8.00 3.63
CA PHE A 7 9.95 7.42 2.30
C PHE A 7 9.18 6.11 2.27
N VAL A 8 8.49 5.89 1.16
CA VAL A 8 7.92 4.60 0.83
C VAL A 8 8.93 3.85 -0.03
N THR A 9 9.41 2.73 0.51
CA THR A 9 10.22 1.79 -0.25
C THR A 9 9.29 0.85 -1.01
N LYS A 10 9.26 1.01 -2.33
CA LYS A 10 8.56 0.12 -3.24
C LYS A 10 9.25 -1.22 -3.31
N LYS A 11 8.49 -2.22 -3.77
CA LYS A 11 8.98 -3.58 -3.86
C LYS A 11 10.17 -3.75 -4.82
N ASP A 12 10.32 -2.91 -5.84
CA ASP A 12 11.48 -2.90 -6.73
C ASP A 12 12.73 -2.25 -6.10
N GLY A 13 12.68 -1.90 -4.82
CA GLY A 13 13.74 -1.20 -4.10
C GLY A 13 13.74 0.31 -4.34
N ARG A 14 12.84 0.81 -5.20
CA ARG A 14 12.72 2.24 -5.46
C ARG A 14 12.17 2.94 -4.23
N ARG A 15 12.78 4.05 -3.86
CA ARG A 15 12.30 4.94 -2.82
C ARG A 15 11.55 6.11 -3.45
N GLU A 16 10.39 6.40 -2.92
CA GLU A 16 9.63 7.61 -3.24
C GLU A 16 9.15 8.28 -1.96
N ASP A 17 8.89 9.58 -2.00
CA ASP A 17 8.23 10.27 -0.89
C ASP A 17 6.83 9.68 -0.66
N PHE A 18 6.42 9.58 0.60
CA PHE A 18 5.03 9.25 0.90
C PHE A 18 4.11 10.34 0.37
N ASP A 19 3.18 9.93 -0.49
CA ASP A 19 2.16 10.80 -1.08
C ASP A 19 0.76 10.35 -0.61
N PRO A 20 0.12 11.09 0.32
CA PRO A 20 -1.23 10.81 0.79
C PRO A 20 -2.27 10.82 -0.34
N GLN A 21 -2.08 11.69 -1.35
CA GLN A 21 -2.99 11.81 -2.49
C GLN A 21 -2.93 10.55 -3.37
N LYS A 22 -1.74 9.96 -3.52
CA LYS A 22 -1.56 8.68 -4.22
C LYS A 22 -2.28 7.54 -3.50
N LEU A 23 -2.19 7.49 -2.16
CA LEU A 23 -2.89 6.50 -1.35
C LEU A 23 -4.42 6.66 -1.45
N PHE A 24 -4.90 7.90 -1.34
CA PHE A 24 -6.31 8.24 -1.51
C PHE A 24 -6.86 7.80 -2.88
N ASN A 25 -6.11 8.05 -3.96
CA ASN A 25 -6.52 7.66 -5.30
C ASN A 25 -6.58 6.13 -5.45
N GLY A 26 -5.66 5.39 -4.82
CA GLY A 26 -5.69 3.93 -4.75
C GLY A 26 -6.94 3.40 -4.04
N LEU A 27 -7.26 3.98 -2.88
CA LEU A 27 -8.48 3.69 -2.11
C LEU A 27 -9.74 3.97 -2.93
N LYS A 28 -9.83 5.17 -3.53
CA LYS A 28 -10.99 5.58 -4.35
C LYS A 28 -11.26 4.61 -5.51
N LYS A 29 -10.20 4.07 -6.13
CA LYS A 29 -10.33 3.06 -7.19
C LYS A 29 -10.82 1.71 -6.66
N ALA A 30 -10.36 1.29 -5.48
CA ALA A 30 -10.81 0.06 -4.86
C ALA A 30 -12.26 0.13 -4.34
N THR A 31 -12.69 1.32 -3.92
CA THR A 31 -14.04 1.56 -3.39
C THR A 31 -15.03 2.08 -4.43
N GLU A 32 -14.67 2.07 -5.72
CA GLU A 32 -15.53 2.58 -6.79
C GLU A 32 -16.90 1.88 -6.79
N LYS A 33 -18.00 2.62 -6.97
CA LYS A 33 -19.39 2.07 -6.92
C LYS A 33 -19.80 1.51 -5.54
N ARG A 34 -19.08 1.84 -4.47
CA ARG A 34 -19.53 1.62 -3.08
C ARG A 34 -20.11 2.91 -2.52
N ASP A 35 -21.03 2.79 -1.57
CA ASP A 35 -21.59 3.92 -0.83
C ASP A 35 -20.65 4.33 0.31
N ILE A 36 -19.45 4.77 -0.07
CA ILE A 36 -18.40 5.21 0.84
C ILE A 36 -18.07 6.66 0.49
N SER A 37 -18.29 7.55 1.45
CA SER A 37 -18.02 8.97 1.22
C SER A 37 -16.52 9.22 1.05
N PRO A 38 -16.11 10.16 0.18
CA PRO A 38 -14.72 10.58 0.05
C PRO A 38 -14.09 10.99 1.38
N GLU A 39 -14.88 11.55 2.30
CA GLU A 39 -14.45 11.96 3.63
C GLU A 39 -13.99 10.78 4.49
N ARG A 40 -14.68 9.63 4.41
CA ARG A 40 -14.26 8.40 5.10
C ARG A 40 -12.94 7.86 4.53
N LEU A 41 -12.77 7.95 3.22
CA LEU A 41 -11.51 7.56 2.57
C LEU A 41 -10.36 8.49 2.97
N ARG A 42 -10.60 9.80 3.08
CA ARG A 42 -9.61 10.75 3.60
C ARG A 42 -9.24 10.43 5.05
N ALA A 43 -10.22 10.16 5.91
CA ALA A 43 -9.97 9.76 7.29
C ALA A 43 -9.08 8.52 7.40
N ILE A 44 -9.31 7.49 6.55
CA ILE A 44 -8.42 6.32 6.47
C ILE A 44 -6.99 6.72 6.13
N VAL A 45 -6.80 7.60 5.13
CA VAL A 45 -5.47 8.07 4.71
C VAL A 45 -4.78 8.85 5.82
N ASP A 46 -5.50 9.77 6.46
CA ASP A 46 -5.00 10.62 7.54
C ASP A 46 -4.60 9.75 8.75
N ASP A 47 -5.40 8.74 9.08
CA ASP A 47 -5.10 7.79 10.17
C ASP A 47 -3.86 6.96 9.88
N ILE A 48 -3.70 6.46 8.64
CA ILE A 48 -2.51 5.72 8.22
C ILE A 48 -1.30 6.64 8.30
N GLU A 49 -1.38 7.85 7.72
CA GLU A 49 -0.28 8.81 7.75
C GLU A 49 0.13 9.14 9.19
N ALA A 50 -0.83 9.39 10.07
CA ALA A 50 -0.57 9.70 11.47
C ALA A 50 0.12 8.52 12.17
N GLU A 51 -0.27 7.28 11.88
CA GLU A 51 0.37 6.08 12.43
C GLU A 51 1.80 5.89 11.93
N LEU A 52 2.04 6.06 10.62
CA LEU A 52 3.36 6.04 10.02
C LEU A 52 4.28 7.12 10.60
N ARG A 53 3.74 8.33 10.85
CA ARG A 53 4.48 9.41 11.51
C ARG A 53 4.83 9.04 12.96
N ARG A 54 3.89 8.47 13.72
CA ARG A 54 4.11 8.04 15.11
C ARG A 54 5.13 6.91 15.21
N SER A 55 5.28 6.07 14.19
CA SER A 55 6.27 5.00 14.21
C SER A 55 7.71 5.52 14.21
N GLY A 56 7.94 6.79 13.87
CA GLY A 56 9.28 7.40 13.81
C GLY A 56 10.20 6.81 12.74
N ARG A 57 9.63 6.06 11.78
CA ARG A 57 10.40 5.37 10.74
C ARG A 57 10.60 6.28 9.54
N VAL A 58 11.84 6.32 9.05
CA VAL A 58 12.21 7.10 7.87
C VAL A 58 11.90 6.34 6.57
N GLU A 59 11.90 5.01 6.61
CA GLU A 59 11.62 4.15 5.46
C GLU A 59 10.56 3.09 5.81
N ILE A 60 9.50 3.08 5.00
CA ILE A 60 8.33 2.22 5.19
C ILE A 60 8.08 1.44 3.91
N PRO A 61 8.05 0.09 3.95
CA PRO A 61 7.67 -0.72 2.81
C PRO A 61 6.25 -0.39 2.34
N SER A 62 6.05 -0.30 1.03
CA SER A 62 4.69 -0.11 0.48
C SER A 62 3.74 -1.26 0.83
N GLN A 63 4.29 -2.43 1.14
CA GLN A 63 3.55 -3.60 1.57
C GLN A 63 2.82 -3.35 2.90
N GLU A 64 3.53 -2.78 3.87
CA GLU A 64 3.01 -2.44 5.20
C GLU A 64 1.85 -1.44 5.10
N ILE A 65 1.98 -0.42 4.24
CA ILE A 65 0.91 0.54 3.97
C ILE A 65 -0.33 -0.17 3.38
N GLY A 66 -0.12 -1.13 2.48
CA GLY A 66 -1.21 -1.94 1.91
C GLY A 66 -1.93 -2.79 2.96
N GLU A 67 -1.20 -3.34 3.92
CA GLU A 67 -1.76 -4.09 5.06
C GLU A 67 -2.60 -3.18 5.96
N MET A 68 -2.10 -1.99 6.32
CA MET A 68 -2.85 -1.00 7.10
C MET A 68 -4.14 -0.53 6.40
N VAL A 69 -4.11 -0.41 5.06
CA VAL A 69 -5.31 -0.12 4.26
C VAL A 69 -6.30 -1.27 4.33
N MET A 70 -5.82 -2.50 4.15
CA MET A 70 -6.67 -3.70 4.18
C MET A 70 -7.37 -3.86 5.53
N GLU A 71 -6.68 -3.59 6.64
CA GLU A 71 -7.28 -3.61 7.98
C GLU A 71 -8.43 -2.60 8.09
N ARG A 72 -8.20 -1.34 7.72
CA ARG A 72 -9.23 -0.28 7.78
C ARG A 72 -10.39 -0.55 6.83
N LEU A 73 -10.14 -1.12 5.65
CA LEU A 73 -11.19 -1.49 4.70
C LEU A 73 -12.01 -2.68 5.18
N ARG A 74 -11.41 -3.63 5.90
CA ARG A 74 -12.14 -4.81 6.43
C ARG A 74 -13.25 -4.39 7.37
N ASP A 75 -12.99 -3.40 8.23
CA ASP A 75 -13.99 -2.87 9.16
C ASP A 75 -14.99 -1.92 8.49
N LEU A 76 -14.58 -1.25 7.42
CA LEU A 76 -15.41 -0.28 6.72
C LEU A 76 -16.40 -0.92 5.73
N ASP A 77 -15.91 -1.80 4.84
CA ASP A 77 -16.70 -2.41 3.77
C ASP A 77 -16.01 -3.67 3.21
N GLU A 78 -16.64 -4.83 3.42
CA GLU A 78 -16.09 -6.13 3.01
C GLU A 78 -15.84 -6.23 1.50
N VAL A 79 -16.68 -5.61 0.66
CA VAL A 79 -16.53 -5.64 -0.80
C VAL A 79 -15.33 -4.79 -1.25
N ALA A 80 -15.16 -3.60 -0.68
CA ALA A 80 -14.00 -2.76 -0.90
C ALA A 80 -12.71 -3.44 -0.44
N TYR A 81 -12.75 -4.11 0.72
CA TYR A 81 -11.66 -4.96 1.22
C TYR A 81 -11.30 -6.04 0.21
N ILE A 82 -12.27 -6.85 -0.25
CA ILE A 82 -12.03 -7.93 -1.23
C ILE A 82 -11.41 -7.36 -2.52
N ARG A 83 -11.94 -6.25 -3.04
CA ARG A 83 -11.41 -5.63 -4.26
C ARG A 83 -9.99 -5.12 -4.11
N PHE A 84 -9.70 -4.46 -2.99
CA PHE A 84 -8.35 -4.00 -2.69
C PHE A 84 -7.41 -5.21 -2.53
N ALA A 85 -7.87 -6.23 -1.79
CA ALA A 85 -7.13 -7.47 -1.56
C ALA A 85 -6.88 -8.25 -2.85
N SER A 86 -7.76 -8.21 -3.86
CA SER A 86 -7.52 -8.82 -5.18
C SER A 86 -6.36 -8.15 -5.91
N VAL A 87 -6.31 -6.81 -5.94
CA VAL A 87 -5.17 -6.07 -6.51
C VAL A 87 -3.90 -6.35 -5.72
N TYR A 88 -4.03 -6.48 -4.39
CA TYR A 88 -2.92 -6.77 -3.52
C TYR A 88 -2.41 -8.23 -3.63
N ARG A 89 -3.29 -9.23 -3.87
CA ARG A 89 -2.93 -10.64 -4.06
C ARG A 89 -2.38 -10.93 -5.44
N GLU A 90 -3.03 -10.46 -6.50
CA GLU A 90 -2.45 -10.46 -7.85
C GLU A 90 -1.10 -9.73 -7.82
N PHE A 91 -1.08 -8.66 -7.03
CA PHE A 91 0.07 -8.01 -6.42
C PHE A 91 1.16 -9.02 -6.02
N MET A 92 0.92 -9.76 -4.94
CA MET A 92 1.84 -10.71 -4.32
C MET A 92 2.22 -11.90 -5.22
N ASP A 93 1.32 -12.36 -6.09
CA ASP A 93 1.52 -13.54 -6.93
C ASP A 93 2.47 -13.26 -8.11
N LEU A 94 2.25 -12.16 -8.85
CA LEU A 94 3.21 -11.64 -9.85
C LEU A 94 4.62 -11.47 -9.26
N GLN A 95 4.62 -11.16 -7.98
CA GLN A 95 5.78 -10.89 -7.17
C GLN A 95 6.48 -12.14 -6.65
N GLN A 96 5.78 -13.27 -6.53
CA GLN A 96 6.37 -14.59 -6.35
C GLN A 96 7.00 -15.07 -7.64
N VAL A 97 6.29 -14.93 -8.75
CA VAL A 97 6.79 -15.25 -10.10
C VAL A 97 8.08 -14.48 -10.42
N LYS A 98 8.14 -13.17 -10.12
CA LYS A 98 9.37 -12.37 -10.33
C LYS A 98 10.58 -12.93 -9.56
N ARG A 99 10.40 -13.31 -8.29
CA ARG A 99 11.49 -13.84 -7.46
C ARG A 99 11.99 -15.18 -7.99
N GLU A 100 11.09 -16.05 -8.42
CA GLU A 100 11.43 -17.33 -9.03
C GLU A 100 12.22 -17.13 -10.33
N ILE A 101 11.84 -16.16 -11.16
CA ILE A 101 12.59 -15.79 -12.36
C ILE A 101 13.99 -15.26 -12.01
N GLU A 102 14.12 -14.36 -11.04
CA GLU A 102 15.42 -13.82 -10.60
C GLU A 102 16.36 -14.93 -10.09
N GLN A 103 15.83 -15.89 -9.32
CA GLN A 103 16.59 -17.05 -8.84
C GLN A 103 17.08 -17.95 -9.98
N VAL A 104 16.23 -18.21 -10.99
CA VAL A 104 16.60 -19.00 -12.16
C VAL A 104 17.70 -18.31 -12.98
N LEU A 105 17.60 -16.98 -13.14
CA LEU A 105 18.58 -16.18 -13.88
C LEU A 105 19.93 -16.07 -13.13
N SER A 106 19.92 -15.95 -11.81
CA SER A 106 21.15 -15.92 -11.01
C SER A 106 21.86 -17.26 -10.97
N SER A 107 21.10 -18.37 -10.95
CA SER A 107 21.64 -19.74 -10.92
C SER A 107 22.33 -20.16 -12.23
N ARG A 108 22.04 -19.49 -13.35
CA ARG A 108 22.69 -19.71 -14.65
C ARG A 108 23.99 -18.93 -14.87
N ARG A 109 24.37 -18.04 -13.94
CA ARG A 109 25.59 -17.23 -14.01
C ARG A 109 26.71 -17.72 -13.08
N SER A 110 26.50 -18.85 -12.40
CA SER A 110 27.51 -19.53 -11.58
C SER A 110 27.89 -20.89 -12.15
#